data_AF-M3EVG3-F1
#
_entry.id   AF-M3EVG3-F1
#
_cell.length_a   1.000
_cell.length_b   1.000
_cell.length_c   1.000
_cell.angle_alpha   90.00
_cell.angle_beta   90.00
_cell.angle_gamma   90.00
#
_symmetry.space_group_name_H-M   'P 1'
#
loop_
_entity.id
_entity.type
_entity.pdbx_description
1 polymer ?
#
loop_
_entity_poly.entity_id
_entity_poly.type
_entity_poly.pdbx_seq_one_letter_code
_entity_poly.pdbx_strand_id
1 'polypeptide(L)' 'MLTWKNNLTPVSEQFDDIYFSPENGLEETKHVFIKGNDLYNRWRNWNIQNAFCILELGFGTGLFFNHLERILRIQRSV' A
#
# COMPACT_ATOMS: atom_id res chain seq x y z
N MET A 1 9.08 20.61 0.39
CA MET A 1 8.05 20.63 -0.69
C MET A 1 8.07 19.26 -1.36
N LEU A 2 7.09 18.91 -2.20
CA LEU A 2 7.17 17.69 -3.02
C LEU A 2 7.82 18.05 -4.36
N THR A 3 8.87 17.34 -4.76
CA THR A 3 9.48 17.50 -6.09
C THR A 3 9.38 16.21 -6.88
N TRP A 4 9.45 16.37 -8.20
CA TRP A 4 9.36 15.28 -9.14
C TRP A 4 10.71 15.15 -9.85
N LYS A 5 11.30 13.95 -9.79
CA LYS A 5 12.46 13.63 -10.64
C LYS A 5 12.02 13.47 -12.09
N ASN A 6 12.98 13.52 -13.03
CA ASN A 6 12.74 13.40 -14.47
C ASN A 6 12.00 12.09 -14.87
N ASN A 7 12.05 11.06 -14.03
CA ASN A 7 11.36 9.79 -14.19
C ASN A 7 9.98 9.76 -13.51
N LEU A 8 9.38 10.91 -13.19
CA LEU A 8 8.09 11.06 -12.51
C LEU A 8 8.06 10.43 -11.10
N THR A 9 9.21 10.20 -10.48
CA THR A 9 9.27 9.71 -9.09
C THR A 9 9.06 10.89 -8.13
N PRO A 10 8.07 10.83 -7.22
CA PRO A 10 7.87 11.84 -6.20
C PRO A 10 8.91 11.70 -5.09
N VAL A 11 9.51 12.83 -4.73
CA VAL A 11 10.57 12.95 -3.70
C VAL A 11 10.10 13.91 -2.62
N SER A 12 10.32 13.54 -1.36
CA SER A 12 10.22 14.49 -0.26
C SER A 12 11.51 15.26 -0.11
N GLU A 13 11.51 16.56 -0.39
CA GLU A 13 12.68 17.41 -0.14
C GLU A 13 13.06 17.49 1.35
N GLN A 14 12.09 17.27 2.24
CA GLN A 14 12.31 17.37 3.68
C GLN A 14 13.06 16.15 4.22
N PHE A 15 12.85 14.99 3.62
CA PHE A 15 13.48 13.73 4.03
C PHE A 15 14.55 13.25 3.04
N ASP A 16 14.75 14.00 1.94
CA ASP A 16 15.63 13.70 0.80
C ASP A 16 15.48 12.26 0.28
N ASP A 17 14.24 11.75 0.26
CA ASP A 17 13.93 10.36 -0.07
C ASP A 17 12.72 10.23 -1.02
N ILE A 18 12.70 9.12 -1.76
CA ILE A 18 11.63 8.76 -2.70
C ILE A 18 10.44 8.12 -1.96
N TYR A 19 9.22 8.43 -2.39
CA TYR A 19 8.02 7.85 -1.74
C TYR A 19 7.76 6.38 -2.10
N PHE A 20 8.20 5.94 -3.28
CA PHE A 20 8.11 4.55 -3.73
C PHE A 20 9.15 4.30 -4.82
N SER A 21 9.58 3.04 -4.95
CA SER A 21 10.42 2.62 -6.07
C SER A 21 9.65 2.76 -7.39
N PRO A 22 10.16 3.52 -8.39
CA PRO A 22 9.50 3.69 -9.68
C PRO A 22 9.42 2.39 -10.51
N GLU A 23 10.32 1.44 -10.25
CA GLU A 23 10.38 0.19 -11.00
C GLU A 23 9.51 -0.90 -10.38
N ASN A 24 9.45 -0.96 -9.03
CA ASN A 24 8.85 -2.10 -8.31
C ASN A 24 7.95 -1.72 -7.12
N GLY A 25 7.54 -0.46 -6.97
CA GLY A 25 6.77 -0.01 -5.79
C GLY A 25 5.49 -0.82 -5.53
N LEU A 26 4.87 -1.40 -6.57
CA LEU A 26 3.72 -2.29 -6.44
C LEU A 26 4.08 -3.64 -5.79
N GLU A 27 5.15 -4.29 -6.27
CA GLU A 27 5.59 -5.59 -5.75
C GLU A 27 6.19 -5.44 -4.35
N GLU A 28 6.88 -4.33 -4.09
CA GLU A 28 7.34 -3.96 -2.76
C GLU A 28 6.18 -3.77 -1.79
N THR A 29 5.12 -3.06 -2.20
CA THR A 29 3.90 -2.90 -1.39
C THR A 29 3.27 -4.26 -1.05
N LYS A 30 3.18 -5.17 -2.02
CA LYS A 30 2.69 -6.54 -1.79
C LYS A 30 3.60 -7.33 -0.85
N HIS A 31 4.90 -7.22 -1.01
CA HIS A 31 5.85 -7.97 -0.21
C HIS A 31 5.88 -7.48 1.24
N VAL A 32 6.07 -6.18 1.44
CA VAL A 32 6.26 -5.59 2.77
C VAL A 32 4.94 -5.52 3.54
N PHE A 33 3.88 -4.97 2.95
CA PHE A 33 2.65 -4.73 3.70
C PHE A 33 1.67 -5.90 3.64
N ILE A 34 1.44 -6.49 2.47
CA ILE A 34 0.42 -7.54 2.32
C ILE A 34 0.94 -8.89 2.83
N LYS A 35 2.10 -9.35 2.31
CA LYS A 35 2.72 -10.60 2.76
C LYS A 35 3.31 -10.45 4.16
N GLY A 36 3.97 -9.33 4.46
CA GLY A 36 4.55 -9.10 5.80
C GLY A 36 3.56 -9.07 6.95
N ASN A 37 2.30 -8.67 6.72
CA ASN A 37 1.22 -8.73 7.73
C ASN A 37 0.30 -9.95 7.59
N ASP A 38 0.63 -10.90 6.69
CA ASP A 38 -0.15 -12.09 6.37
C ASP A 38 -1.62 -11.80 6.06
N LEU A 39 -1.87 -10.69 5.36
CA LEU A 39 -3.24 -10.16 5.21
C LEU A 39 -4.14 -11.11 4.42
N TYR A 40 -3.60 -11.83 3.43
CA TYR A 40 -4.39 -12.79 2.64
C TYR A 40 -4.99 -13.90 3.51
N ASN A 41 -4.20 -14.50 4.41
CA ASN A 41 -4.71 -15.55 5.28
C ASN A 41 -5.64 -14.98 6.36
N ARG A 42 -5.30 -13.80 6.90
CA ARG A 42 -6.16 -13.11 7.87
C ARG A 42 -7.53 -12.81 7.27
N TRP A 43 -7.60 -12.26 6.06
CA TRP A 43 -8.87 -11.98 5.38
C TRP A 43 -9.67 -13.24 5.06
N ARG A 44 -9.04 -14.32 4.58
CA ARG A 44 -9.74 -15.59 4.29
C ARG A 44 -10.41 -16.19 5.52
N ASN A 45 -9.79 -16.07 6.68
CA ASN A 45 -10.30 -16.62 7.94
C ASN A 45 -11.10 -15.60 8.76
N TRP A 46 -11.32 -14.40 8.21
CA TRP A 46 -11.94 -13.32 8.95
C TRP A 46 -13.46 -13.41 8.93
N ASN A 47 -14.07 -13.28 10.10
CA ASN A 47 -15.51 -13.20 10.26
C ASN A 47 -15.99 -11.80 9.87
N ILE A 48 -16.82 -11.72 8.83
CA ILE A 48 -17.36 -10.48 8.25
C ILE A 48 -18.23 -9.66 9.21
N GLN A 49 -18.66 -10.24 10.34
CA GLN A 49 -19.44 -9.54 11.37
C GLN A 49 -18.59 -8.59 12.23
N ASN A 50 -17.27 -8.74 12.22
CA ASN A 50 -16.36 -7.81 12.88
C ASN A 50 -15.81 -6.80 11.86
N ALA A 51 -15.16 -5.72 12.29
CA ALA A 51 -14.44 -4.80 11.41
C ALA A 51 -12.95 -5.20 11.29
N PHE A 52 -12.36 -5.04 10.10
CA PHE A 52 -10.93 -5.29 9.86
C PHE A 52 -10.24 -3.94 9.72
N CYS A 53 -9.50 -3.53 10.75
CA CYS A 53 -8.84 -2.24 10.79
C CYS A 53 -7.37 -2.38 10.41
N ILE A 54 -6.90 -1.50 9.52
CA ILE A 54 -5.50 -1.31 9.19
C ILE A 54 -5.16 0.14 9.51
N LEU A 55 -4.06 0.35 10.22
CA LEU A 55 -3.51 1.67 10.49
C LEU A 55 -2.27 1.87 9.60
N GLU A 56 -2.25 2.98 8.87
CA GLU A 56 -1.12 3.40 8.06
C GLU A 56 -0.41 4.57 8.76
N LEU A 57 0.88 4.43 9.04
CA LEU A 57 1.70 5.49 9.62
C LEU A 57 2.40 6.24 8.49
N GLY A 58 1.85 7.39 8.10
CA GLY A 58 2.34 8.22 7.00
C GLY A 58 1.70 7.84 5.67
N PHE A 59 0.63 8.57 5.30
CA PHE A 59 -0.16 8.29 4.10
C PHE A 59 0.60 8.52 2.77
N GLY A 60 1.59 9.42 2.78
CA GLY A 60 2.39 9.74 1.59
C GLY A 60 1.55 10.03 0.34
N THR A 61 1.73 9.23 -0.71
CA THR A 61 0.96 9.32 -1.97
C THR A 61 -0.30 8.45 -1.99
N GLY A 62 -0.60 7.71 -0.92
CA GLY A 62 -1.74 6.80 -0.82
C GLY A 62 -1.61 5.52 -1.65
N LEU A 63 -0.39 5.16 -2.10
CA LEU A 63 -0.16 3.97 -2.93
C LEU A 63 -0.62 2.68 -2.23
N PHE A 64 -0.32 2.54 -0.94
CA PHE A 64 -0.75 1.39 -0.14
C PHE A 64 -2.28 1.32 -0.04
N PHE A 65 -2.93 2.44 0.30
CA PHE A 65 -4.39 2.52 0.39
C PHE A 65 -5.08 2.14 -0.94
N ASN A 66 -4.64 2.71 -2.06
CA ASN A 66 -5.19 2.39 -3.38
C ASN A 66 -4.99 0.91 -3.76
N HIS A 67 -3.85 0.33 -3.38
CA HIS A 67 -3.57 -1.08 -3.64
C HIS A 67 -4.47 -2.00 -2.79
N LEU A 68 -4.63 -1.66 -1.51
CA LEU A 68 -5.49 -2.36 -0.56
C LEU A 68 -6.96 -2.37 -1.05
N GLU A 69 -7.51 -1.22 -1.46
CA GLU A 69 -8.87 -1.13 -1.99
C GLU A 69 -9.07 -2.06 -3.20
N ARG A 70 -8.08 -2.09 -4.10
CA ARG A 70 -8.12 -2.94 -5.31
C ARG A 70 -8.16 -4.42 -4.97
N ILE A 71 -7.38 -4.87 -3.98
CA ILE A 71 -7.38 -6.27 -3.53
C ILE A 71 -8.72 -6.64 -2.88
N LEU A 72 -9.25 -5.77 -2.02
CA LEU A 72 -10.52 -6.01 -1.33
C LEU A 72 -11.72 -6.06 -2.30
N ARG A 73 -11.71 -5.23 -3.35
CA ARG A 73 -12.72 -5.29 -4.42
C ARG A 73 -12.69 -6.62 -5.16
N ILE A 74 -11.51 -7.11 -5.54
CA ILE A 74 -11.36 -8.41 -6.22
C ILE A 74 -11.86 -9.56 -5.33
N GLN A 75 -11.54 -9.53 -4.03
CA GLN A 75 -11.98 -10.56 -3.07
C GLN A 75 -13.50 -10.59 -2.83
N ARG A 76 -14.24 -9.51 -3.13
CA ARG A 76 -15.71 -9.44 -3.00
C ARG A 76 -16.47 -9.82 -4.28
N SER A 77 -15.77 -9.95 -5.41
CA SER A 77 -16.36 -10.28 -6.71
C SER A 77 -16.27 -11.76 -7.08
N VAL A 78 -15.73 -12.58 -6.17
CA VAL A 78 -15.66 -14.05 -6.21
C VAL A 78 -16.40 -14.60 -5.01
#